data_AF-A0A077ECZ7-F1
#
_entry.id   AF-A0A077ECZ7-F1
#
_cell.length_a   1.000
_cell.length_b   1.000
_cell.length_c   1.000
_cell.angle_alpha   90.00
_cell.angle_beta   90.00
_cell.angle_gamma   90.00
#
_symmetry.space_group_name_H-M   'P 1'
#
loop_
_entity.id
_entity.type
_entity.pdbx_description
1 polymer ?
#
loop_
_entity_poly.entity_id
_entity_poly.type
_entity_poly.pdbx_seq_one_letter_code
_entity_poly.pdbx_strand_id
1 'polypeptide(L)'
;MAIKIDNKAMTQQYINNDIFIKYSKSWNSAREEALPNTTLENLFIIADYFNISIEELFEQVAKVSKIEIDSAIREKKILREKYNILK
;
A
#
# COMPACT_ATOMS: atom_id res chain seq x y z
N MET A 1 14.88 -5.17 -3.74
CA MET A 1 14.41 -6.14 -4.76
C MET A 1 12.90 -6.00 -4.84
N ALA A 2 12.29 -5.77 -6.01
CA ALA A 2 10.85 -5.56 -6.10
C ALA A 2 10.10 -6.87 -5.83
N ILE A 3 9.06 -6.84 -4.98
CA ILE A 3 8.13 -7.95 -4.80
C ILE A 3 7.46 -8.20 -6.16
N LYS A 4 7.44 -9.46 -6.59
CA LYS A 4 6.82 -9.87 -7.85
C LYS A 4 5.51 -10.62 -7.57
N ILE A 5 4.46 -10.28 -8.29
CA ILE A 5 3.21 -11.05 -8.38
C ILE A 5 3.09 -11.49 -9.85
N ASP A 6 2.91 -12.78 -10.11
CA ASP A 6 2.86 -13.36 -11.46
C ASP A 6 4.03 -12.91 -12.37
N ASN A 7 5.25 -12.94 -11.84
CA ASN A 7 6.48 -12.47 -12.50
C ASN A 7 6.51 -10.98 -12.89
N LYS A 8 5.49 -10.19 -12.55
CA LYS A 8 5.46 -8.73 -12.74
C LYS A 8 5.82 -8.01 -11.46
N ALA A 9 6.49 -6.86 -11.57
CA ALA A 9 6.75 -6.03 -10.40
C ALA A 9 5.41 -5.54 -9.81
N MET A 10 5.21 -5.76 -8.51
CA MET A 10 4.06 -5.26 -7.77
C MET A 10 4.21 -3.75 -7.58
N THR A 11 3.81 -2.98 -8.59
CA THR A 11 3.79 -1.52 -8.52
C THR A 11 2.51 -1.04 -7.82
N GLN A 12 2.53 0.20 -7.32
CA GLN A 12 1.32 0.85 -6.81
C GLN A 12 0.18 0.83 -7.83
N GLN A 13 0.47 1.12 -9.10
CA GLN A 13 -0.52 1.10 -10.19
C GLN A 13 -1.09 -0.31 -10.39
N TYR A 14 -0.24 -1.34 -10.34
CA TYR A 14 -0.68 -2.72 -10.45
C TYR A 14 -1.67 -3.07 -9.33
N ILE A 15 -1.31 -2.85 -8.07
CA ILE A 15 -2.19 -3.14 -6.92
C ILE A 15 -3.52 -2.39 -7.05
N ASN A 16 -3.46 -1.09 -7.35
CA ASN A 16 -4.67 -0.27 -7.45
C ASN A 16 -5.61 -0.77 -8.56
N ASN A 17 -5.05 -1.14 -9.72
CA ASN A 17 -5.84 -1.68 -10.83
C ASN A 17 -6.44 -3.05 -10.51
N ASP A 18 -5.66 -3.91 -9.85
CA ASP A 18 -6.09 -5.27 -9.54
C ASP A 18 -7.20 -5.28 -8.48
N ILE A 19 -7.08 -4.43 -7.45
CA ILE A 19 -8.15 -4.20 -6.46
C ILE A 19 -9.41 -3.63 -7.15
N PHE A 20 -9.25 -2.69 -8.09
CA PHE A 20 -10.39 -2.18 -8.84
C PHE A 20 -11.09 -3.28 -9.63
N ILE A 21 -10.34 -4.15 -10.31
CA ILE A 21 -10.91 -5.26 -11.09
C ILE A 21 -11.62 -6.26 -10.16
N LYS A 22 -11.01 -6.64 -9.03
CA LYS A 22 -11.53 -7.68 -8.14
C LYS A 22 -12.72 -7.21 -7.28
N TYR A 23 -12.72 -5.96 -6.84
CA TYR A 23 -13.71 -5.44 -5.88
C TYR A 23 -14.57 -4.29 -6.42
N SER A 24 -14.39 -3.86 -7.67
CA SER A 24 -15.03 -2.67 -8.25
C SER A 24 -14.81 -1.41 -7.40
N LYS A 25 -13.67 -1.33 -6.71
CA LYS A 25 -13.36 -0.25 -5.78
C LYS A 25 -12.09 0.48 -6.16
N SER A 26 -12.20 1.81 -6.23
CA SER A 26 -11.04 2.69 -6.37
C SER A 26 -10.22 2.67 -5.09
N TRP A 27 -9.06 2.04 -5.15
CA TRP A 27 -8.09 1.99 -4.05
C TRP A 27 -6.84 2.77 -4.41
N ASN A 28 -6.35 3.57 -3.47
CA ASN A 28 -5.14 4.36 -3.63
C ASN A 28 -4.13 4.02 -2.53
N SER A 29 -3.34 2.97 -2.77
CA SER A 29 -2.40 2.41 -1.78
C SER A 29 -1.27 3.34 -1.30
N ALA A 30 -1.11 4.56 -1.84
CA ALA A 30 0.06 5.37 -1.56
C ALA A 30 -0.05 6.90 -1.84
N ARG A 31 -1.25 7.52 -1.80
CA ARG A 31 -1.36 9.00 -1.82
C ARG A 31 -1.57 9.55 -0.41
N GLU A 32 -0.97 10.71 -0.13
CA GLU A 32 -1.48 11.62 0.89
C GLU A 32 -2.84 12.10 0.39
N GLU A 33 -3.92 11.59 0.99
CA GLU A 33 -5.27 12.03 0.71
C GLU A 33 -5.81 12.82 1.90
N ALA A 34 -6.72 13.75 1.63
CA ALA A 34 -7.37 14.56 2.66
C ALA A 34 -8.31 13.72 3.56
N LEU A 35 -8.71 12.53 3.09
CA LEU A 35 -9.54 11.58 3.83
C LEU A 35 -8.76 10.29 4.07
N PRO A 36 -8.90 9.66 5.24
CA PRO A 36 -8.25 8.39 5.51
C PRO A 36 -8.77 7.31 4.56
N ASN A 37 -7.89 6.75 3.73
CA ASN A 37 -8.19 5.53 2.98
C ASN A 37 -8.27 4.29 3.89
N THR A 38 -8.04 4.42 5.19
CA THR A 38 -8.14 3.36 6.18
C THR A 38 -9.55 3.23 6.75
N THR A 39 -10.58 3.13 5.90
CA THR A 39 -11.92 2.75 6.34
C THR A 39 -11.96 1.25 6.70
N LEU A 40 -12.91 0.82 7.53
CA LEU A 40 -13.06 -0.60 7.87
C LEU A 40 -13.20 -1.48 6.61
N GLU A 41 -14.05 -1.05 5.69
CA GLU A 41 -14.26 -1.73 4.40
C GLU A 41 -12.94 -1.91 3.63
N ASN A 42 -12.10 -0.89 3.62
CA ASN A 42 -10.81 -0.93 2.97
C ASN A 42 -9.82 -1.88 3.66
N LEU A 43 -9.84 -1.95 5.00
CA LEU A 43 -9.02 -2.92 5.73
C LEU A 43 -9.43 -4.36 5.42
N PHE A 44 -10.72 -4.65 5.31
CA PHE A 44 -11.21 -5.97 4.90
C PHE A 44 -10.84 -6.31 3.45
N ILE A 45 -10.90 -5.34 2.53
CA ILE A 45 -10.46 -5.54 1.14
C ILE A 45 -8.98 -5.89 1.08
N ILE A 46 -8.12 -5.22 1.86
CA ILE A 46 -6.69 -5.53 1.90
C ILE A 46 -6.45 -6.93 2.45
N ALA A 47 -7.11 -7.29 3.55
CA ALA A 47 -6.97 -8.61 4.16
C ALA A 47 -7.39 -9.72 3.18
N ASP A 48 -8.55 -9.58 2.54
CA ASP A 48 -9.04 -10.51 1.52
C ASP A 48 -8.12 -10.56 0.29
N TYR A 49 -7.59 -9.42 -0.16
CA TYR A 49 -6.69 -9.35 -1.31
C TYR A 49 -5.41 -10.16 -1.10
N PHE A 50 -4.81 -10.05 0.08
CA PHE A 50 -3.60 -10.81 0.44
C PHE A 50 -3.90 -12.19 1.02
N ASN A 51 -5.18 -12.60 1.07
CA ASN A 51 -5.63 -13.87 1.63
C ASN A 51 -5.10 -14.11 3.06
N ILE A 52 -5.22 -13.08 3.89
CA ILE A 52 -4.91 -13.11 5.33
C ILE A 52 -6.18 -12.75 6.12
N SER A 53 -6.26 -13.20 7.37
CA SER A 53 -7.32 -12.77 8.27
C SER A 53 -7.15 -11.30 8.67
N ILE A 54 -8.24 -10.67 9.10
CA ILE A 54 -8.20 -9.30 9.58
C ILE A 54 -7.37 -9.19 10.87
N GLU A 55 -7.40 -10.23 11.71
CA GLU A 55 -6.60 -10.37 12.92
C GLU A 55 -5.11 -10.42 12.59
N GLU A 56 -4.70 -11.25 11.63
CA GLU A 56 -3.30 -11.31 11.16
C GLU A 56 -2.83 -9.95 10.62
N LEU A 57 -3.68 -9.23 9.86
CA LEU A 57 -3.35 -7.90 9.39
C LEU A 57 -3.01 -6.96 10.56
N PHE A 58 -3.86 -6.91 11.59
CA PHE A 58 -3.63 -6.05 12.75
C PHE A 58 -2.41 -6.47 13.57
N GLU A 59 -2.15 -7.78 13.71
CA GLU A 59 -0.92 -8.25 14.35
C GLU A 59 0.34 -7.83 13.60
N GLN A 60 0.33 -7.88 12.27
CA GLN A 60 1.46 -7.43 11.46
C GLN A 60 1.67 -5.93 11.62
N VAL A 61 0.60 -5.14 11.56
CA VAL A 61 0.66 -3.68 11.79
C VAL A 61 1.20 -3.36 13.18
N ALA A 62 0.79 -4.09 14.21
CA ALA A 62 1.24 -3.88 15.59
C ALA A 62 2.73 -4.19 15.81
N LYS A 63 3.34 -5.03 14.96
CA LYS A 63 4.76 -5.40 15.03
C LYS A 63 5.68 -4.35 14.39
N VAL A 64 5.14 -3.44 13.57
CA VAL A 64 5.94 -2.40 12.90
C VAL A 64 6.21 -1.25 13.87
N SER A 65 7.48 -0.93 14.09
CA SER A 65 7.85 0.19 14.95
C SER A 65 7.58 1.53 14.27
N LYS A 66 7.36 2.57 15.08
CA LYS A 66 7.23 3.96 14.58
C LYS A 66 8.45 4.39 13.75
N ILE A 67 9.65 3.92 14.12
CA ILE A 67 10.90 4.22 13.41
C ILE A 67 10.86 3.65 11.98
N GLU A 68 10.38 2.42 11.82
CA GLU A 68 10.22 1.79 10.51
C GLU A 68 9.20 2.53 9.64
N ILE A 69 8.06 2.93 10.23
CA ILE A 69 7.04 3.74 9.56
C ILE A 69 7.64 5.07 9.08
N ASP A 70 8.30 5.81 9.98
CA ASP A 70 8.88 7.11 9.69
C ASP A 70 9.99 7.00 8.62
N SER A 71 10.80 5.93 8.67
CA SER A 71 11.82 5.64 7.65
C SER A 71 11.19 5.39 6.28
N ALA A 72 10.16 4.56 6.19
CA ALA A 72 9.47 4.27 4.94
C ALA A 72 8.82 5.53 4.33
N ILE A 73 8.22 6.38 5.15
CA ILE A 73 7.66 7.68 4.71
C ILE A 73 8.78 8.59 4.17
N ARG A 74 9.91 8.66 4.88
CA ARG A 74 11.06 9.50 4.49
C ARG A 74 11.68 9.05 3.18
N GLU A 75 11.91 7.75 3.00
CA GLU A 75 12.44 7.18 1.77
C GLU A 75 11.54 7.51 0.57
N LYS A 76 10.22 7.37 0.75
CA LYS A 76 9.25 7.72 -0.29
C LYS A 76 9.29 9.20 -0.65
N LYS A 77 9.44 10.10 0.34
CA LYS A 77 9.60 11.54 0.10
C LYS A 77 10.86 11.84 -0.71
N ILE A 78 12.00 11.26 -0.33
CA ILE A 78 13.28 11.40 -1.04
C ILE A 78 13.15 10.92 -2.49
N LEU A 79 12.51 9.77 -2.72
CA LEU A 79 12.30 9.23 -4.07
C LEU A 79 11.43 10.16 -4.93
N ARG A 80 10.36 10.73 -4.35
CA ARG A 80 9.51 11.71 -5.04
C ARG A 80 10.28 12.98 -5.41
N GLU A 81 11.07 13.51 -4.49
CA GLU A 81 11.89 14.71 -4.73
C GLU A 81 12.91 14.47 -5.85
N LYS A 82 13.63 13.34 -5.83
CA LYS A 82 14.57 12.97 -6.90
C LYS A 82 13.90 12.84 -8.26
N TYR A 83 12.72 12.21 -8.32
CA TYR A 83 11.97 12.06 -9.57
C TYR A 83 11.57 13.41 -10.17
N ASN A 84 11.17 14.38 -9.34
CA ASN A 84 10.77 15.71 -9.80
C ASN A 84 11.95 16.54 -10.32
N ILE A 85 13.19 16.28 -9.87
CA ILE A 85 14.40 16.95 -10.36
C ILE A 85 14.84 16.41 -11.74
N LEU A 86 14.53 15.14 -12.03
CA LEU A 86 14.92 14.47 -13.28
C LEU A 86 13.90 14.64 -14.42
N LYS A 87 12.80 15.36 -14.17
CA LYS A 87 11.69 15.57 -15.11
C LYS A 87 11.75 16.95 -15.72
#